data_AF-A0A9E0VCU6-F1
#
_entry.id   AF-A0A9E0VCU6-F1
#
_cell.length_a   1.000
_cell.length_b   1.000
_cell.length_c   1.000
_cell.angle_alpha   90.00
_cell.angle_beta   90.00
_cell.angle_gamma   90.00
#
_symmetry.space_group_name_H-M   'P 1'
#
loop_
_entity.id
_entity.type
_entity.pdbx_description
1 polymer ?
#
loop_
_entity_poly.entity_id
_entity_poly.type
_entity_poly.pdbx_seq_one_letter_code
_entity_poly.pdbx_strand_id
1 'polypeptide(L)'
;MNDRYRRIYEAAMRVAAFLVKYYDDLKQYEIVVGMRGELEQATGELTALGADKVTKTAAALDRTIHRGDARDRLTDRLRNIADTWKRIVVKTGGDPNKFRMPRGGDQDIIATAESFAAQAEGVKGEFIRRAFKPDFIDELRAAIALFAQTVTEAETARRERVGTNAAFDMPVKTCKTLIEDFDPIVKLHYRDNPRVLAEWLVASHIERAPHSRTEAKPKES
;
A
#
# COMPACT_ATOMS: atom_id res chain seq x y z
N MET A 1 -3.16 -3.40 -9.34
CA MET A 1 -2.12 -4.15 -10.11
C MET A 1 -1.28 -3.15 -10.91
N ASN A 2 0.00 -3.39 -11.21
CA ASN A 2 0.74 -2.48 -12.11
C ASN A 2 0.24 -2.67 -13.56
N ASP A 3 0.52 -1.71 -14.45
CA ASP A 3 -0.01 -1.69 -15.83
C ASP A 3 0.40 -2.92 -16.64
N ARG A 4 1.66 -3.35 -16.52
CA ARG A 4 2.18 -4.56 -17.18
C ARG A 4 1.44 -5.83 -16.74
N TYR A 5 1.26 -6.01 -15.43
CA TYR A 5 0.59 -7.17 -14.84
C TYR A 5 -0.88 -7.20 -15.21
N ARG A 6 -1.52 -6.02 -15.26
CA ARG A 6 -2.90 -5.86 -15.68
C ARG A 6 -3.13 -6.37 -17.10
N ARG A 7 -2.29 -5.97 -18.05
CA ARG A 7 -2.40 -6.43 -19.45
C ARG A 7 -2.28 -7.95 -19.60
N ILE A 8 -1.36 -8.57 -18.85
CA ILE A 8 -1.18 -10.03 -18.85
C ILE A 8 -2.41 -10.72 -18.25
N TYR A 9 -2.94 -10.21 -17.14
CA TYR A 9 -4.16 -10.72 -16.54
C TYR A 9 -5.38 -10.59 -17.48
N GLU A 10 -5.54 -9.44 -18.15
CA GLU A 10 -6.61 -9.22 -19.12
C GLU A 10 -6.50 -10.16 -20.34
N ALA A 11 -5.28 -10.44 -20.81
CA ALA A 11 -5.05 -11.47 -21.83
C ALA A 11 -5.38 -12.87 -21.31
N ALA A 12 -4.96 -13.22 -20.09
CA ALA A 12 -5.25 -14.51 -19.46
C ALA A 12 -6.75 -14.75 -19.29
N MET A 13 -7.52 -13.73 -18.89
CA MET A 13 -8.98 -13.80 -18.79
C MET A 13 -9.64 -14.01 -20.16
N ARG A 14 -9.14 -13.36 -21.22
CA ARG A 14 -9.62 -13.59 -22.58
C ARG A 14 -9.30 -15.01 -23.06
N VAL A 15 -8.11 -15.52 -22.77
CA VAL A 15 -7.72 -16.90 -23.09
C VAL A 15 -8.56 -17.91 -22.31
N ALA A 16 -8.84 -17.67 -21.02
CA ALA A 16 -9.73 -18.51 -20.23
C ALA A 16 -11.15 -18.54 -20.85
N ALA A 17 -11.69 -17.39 -21.27
CA ALA A 17 -12.99 -17.33 -21.95
C ALA A 17 -12.98 -18.06 -23.31
N PHE A 18 -11.89 -17.95 -24.08
CA PHE A 18 -11.69 -18.72 -25.31
C PHE A 18 -11.71 -20.23 -25.01
N LEU A 19 -10.97 -20.67 -23.98
CA LEU A 19 -10.90 -22.07 -23.61
C LEU A 19 -12.25 -22.59 -23.15
N VAL A 20 -13.04 -21.83 -22.39
CA VAL A 20 -14.43 -22.23 -22.04
C VAL A 20 -15.26 -22.54 -23.27
N LYS A 21 -15.14 -21.72 -24.33
CA LYS A 21 -15.91 -21.87 -25.58
C LYS A 21 -15.46 -23.06 -26.42
N TYR A 22 -14.17 -23.35 -26.46
CA TYR A 22 -13.55 -24.33 -27.36
C TYR A 22 -13.00 -25.58 -26.63
N TYR A 23 -13.33 -25.74 -25.36
CA TYR A 23 -12.75 -26.80 -24.52
C TYR A 23 -13.10 -28.19 -25.03
N ASP A 24 -14.32 -28.41 -25.52
CA ASP A 24 -14.77 -29.72 -25.96
C ASP A 24 -13.93 -30.28 -27.11
N ASP A 25 -13.39 -29.41 -27.96
CA ASP A 25 -12.53 -29.77 -29.09
C ASP A 25 -11.09 -30.06 -28.64
N LEU A 26 -10.64 -29.39 -27.57
CA LEU A 26 -9.25 -29.41 -27.11
C LEU A 26 -9.01 -30.38 -25.93
N LYS A 27 -10.05 -30.79 -25.19
CA LYS A 27 -9.94 -31.64 -23.99
C LYS A 27 -9.41 -33.06 -24.27
N GLN A 28 -9.35 -33.45 -25.54
CA GLN A 28 -8.70 -34.69 -25.96
C GLN A 28 -7.18 -34.68 -25.75
N TYR A 29 -6.57 -33.50 -25.62
CA TYR A 29 -5.16 -33.35 -25.29
C TYR A 29 -5.01 -33.20 -23.77
N GLU A 30 -4.47 -34.21 -23.09
CA GLU A 30 -4.31 -34.19 -21.62
C GLU A 30 -3.51 -32.97 -21.13
N ILE A 31 -2.51 -32.54 -21.90
CA ILE A 31 -1.72 -31.33 -21.62
C ILE A 31 -2.61 -30.07 -21.55
N VAL A 32 -3.64 -29.97 -22.41
CA VAL A 32 -4.59 -28.83 -22.40
C VAL A 32 -5.44 -28.83 -21.15
N VAL A 33 -5.85 -30.01 -20.66
CA VAL A 33 -6.63 -30.13 -19.42
C VAL A 33 -5.83 -29.58 -18.24
N GLY A 34 -4.56 -29.99 -18.12
CA GLY A 34 -3.65 -29.50 -17.08
C GLY A 34 -3.40 -27.99 -17.18
N MET A 35 -2.97 -27.51 -18.34
CA MET A 35 -2.67 -26.09 -18.58
C MET A 35 -3.90 -25.19 -18.33
N ARG A 36 -5.10 -25.67 -18.65
CA ARG A 36 -6.33 -24.91 -18.38
C ARG A 36 -6.59 -24.80 -16.89
N GLY A 37 -6.45 -25.89 -16.14
CA GLY A 37 -6.59 -25.87 -14.68
C GLY A 37 -5.58 -24.93 -14.02
N GLU A 38 -4.32 -24.95 -14.48
CA GLU A 38 -3.29 -24.02 -14.01
C GLU A 38 -3.62 -22.55 -14.35
N LEU A 39 -4.18 -22.28 -15.53
CA LEU A 39 -4.59 -20.93 -15.93
C LEU A 39 -5.75 -20.42 -15.06
N GLU A 40 -6.74 -21.27 -14.79
CA GLU A 40 -7.87 -20.96 -13.91
C GLU A 40 -7.41 -20.69 -12.48
N GLN A 41 -6.47 -21.49 -11.96
CA GLN A 41 -5.88 -21.25 -10.65
C GLN A 41 -5.14 -19.91 -10.61
N ALA A 42 -4.24 -19.65 -11.57
CA ALA A 42 -3.43 -18.44 -11.60
C ALA A 42 -4.28 -17.16 -11.75
N THR A 43 -5.33 -17.20 -12.59
CA THR A 43 -6.27 -16.07 -12.74
C THR A 43 -7.14 -15.87 -11.49
N GLY A 44 -7.52 -16.95 -10.80
CA GLY A 44 -8.18 -16.90 -9.50
C GLY A 44 -7.31 -16.22 -8.42
N GLU A 45 -6.04 -16.62 -8.31
CA GLU A 45 -5.06 -16.01 -7.40
C GLU A 45 -4.88 -14.51 -7.68
N LEU A 46 -4.74 -14.11 -8.94
CA LEU A 46 -4.61 -12.71 -9.33
C LEU A 46 -5.85 -11.88 -8.99
N THR A 47 -7.03 -12.47 -9.08
CA THR A 47 -8.30 -11.84 -8.71
C THR A 47 -8.35 -11.59 -7.19
N ALA A 48 -8.00 -12.60 -6.39
CA ALA A 48 -7.95 -12.48 -4.93
C ALA A 48 -6.92 -11.42 -4.46
N LEU A 49 -5.71 -11.45 -5.02
CA LEU A 49 -4.68 -10.44 -4.76
C LEU A 49 -5.12 -9.02 -5.17
N GLY A 50 -5.86 -8.91 -6.27
CA GLY A 50 -6.45 -7.65 -6.74
C GLY A 50 -7.43 -7.04 -5.72
N ALA A 51 -8.34 -7.86 -5.20
CA ALA A 51 -9.31 -7.46 -4.19
C ALA A 51 -8.62 -7.04 -2.87
N ASP A 52 -7.67 -7.85 -2.39
CA ASP A 52 -6.88 -7.55 -1.19
C ASP A 52 -6.13 -6.21 -1.31
N LYS A 53 -5.54 -5.91 -2.48
CA LYS A 53 -4.85 -4.64 -2.73
C LYS A 53 -5.77 -3.43 -2.68
N VAL A 54 -7.00 -3.53 -3.19
CA VAL A 54 -7.99 -2.43 -3.13
C VAL A 54 -8.36 -2.16 -1.66
N THR A 55 -8.66 -3.20 -0.89
CA THR A 55 -8.98 -3.10 0.54
C THR A 55 -7.83 -2.49 1.34
N LYS A 56 -6.59 -2.96 1.14
CA LYS A 56 -5.40 -2.42 1.79
C LYS A 56 -5.13 -0.95 1.43
N THR A 57 -5.44 -0.54 0.20
CA THR A 57 -5.28 0.86 -0.25
C THR A 57 -6.27 1.77 0.46
N ALA A 58 -7.54 1.37 0.56
CA ALA A 58 -8.56 2.11 1.30
C ALA A 58 -8.18 2.24 2.79
N ALA A 59 -7.75 1.14 3.41
CA ALA A 59 -7.28 1.14 4.79
C ALA A 59 -6.04 2.03 5.01
N ALA A 60 -5.13 2.10 4.04
CA ALA A 60 -3.93 2.95 4.13
C ALA A 60 -4.27 4.45 4.11
N LEU A 61 -5.28 4.87 3.33
CA LEU A 61 -5.76 6.25 3.31
C LEU A 61 -6.35 6.65 4.66
N ASP A 62 -7.24 5.81 5.19
CA ASP A 62 -7.88 6.00 6.49
C ASP A 62 -6.86 6.12 7.63
N ARG A 63 -5.87 5.22 7.67
CA ARG A 63 -4.76 5.28 8.63
C ARG A 63 -3.91 6.55 8.51
N THR A 64 -3.74 7.09 7.30
CA THR A 64 -2.98 8.33 7.09
C THR A 64 -3.69 9.52 7.71
N ILE A 65 -5.01 9.59 7.56
CA ILE A 65 -5.86 10.62 8.20
C ILE A 65 -5.75 10.50 9.72
N HIS A 66 -5.93 9.29 10.27
CA HIS A 66 -5.84 9.06 11.71
C HIS A 66 -4.45 9.36 12.30
N ARG A 67 -3.36 9.08 11.57
CA ARG A 67 -2.01 9.44 12.00
C ARG A 67 -1.80 10.96 12.04
N GLY A 68 -2.33 11.69 11.05
CA GLY A 68 -2.30 13.15 11.03
C GLY A 68 -2.98 13.74 12.26
N ASP A 69 -4.21 13.32 12.52
CA ASP A 69 -4.99 13.75 13.68
C ASP A 69 -4.30 13.41 15.01
N ALA A 70 -3.73 12.21 15.13
CA ALA A 70 -3.01 11.80 16.34
C ALA A 70 -1.75 12.64 16.56
N ARG A 71 -1.01 12.94 15.48
CA ARG A 71 0.18 13.81 15.53
C ARG A 71 -0.16 15.22 15.96
N ASP A 72 -1.20 15.81 15.37
CA ASP A 72 -1.61 17.18 15.64
C ASP A 72 -2.09 17.32 17.09
N ARG A 73 -2.93 16.39 17.55
CA ARG A 73 -3.37 16.32 18.96
C ARG A 73 -2.22 16.22 19.94
N LEU A 74 -1.22 15.38 19.66
CA LEU A 74 -0.05 15.24 20.52
C LEU A 74 0.78 16.54 20.51
N THR A 75 1.04 17.10 19.32
CA THR A 75 1.85 18.31 19.15
C THR A 75 1.20 19.52 19.83
N ASP A 76 -0.12 19.66 19.74
CA ASP A 76 -0.86 20.73 20.41
C ASP A 76 -0.80 20.61 21.94
N ARG A 77 -0.89 19.39 22.48
CA ARG A 77 -0.69 19.14 23.92
C ARG A 77 0.71 19.54 24.37
N LEU A 78 1.74 19.13 23.63
CA LEU A 78 3.12 19.53 23.92
C LEU A 78 3.30 21.04 23.86
N ARG A 79 2.72 21.71 22.85
CA ARG A 79 2.79 23.16 22.71
C ARG A 79 2.15 23.88 23.89
N ASN A 80 0.96 23.43 24.32
CA ASN A 80 0.28 24.00 25.49
C ASN A 80 1.11 23.86 26.77
N ILE A 81 1.74 22.71 26.99
CA ILE A 81 2.65 22.49 28.14
C ILE A 81 3.85 23.43 28.04
N ALA A 82 4.53 23.48 26.89
CA ALA A 82 5.71 24.32 26.67
C ALA A 82 5.42 25.81 26.87
N ASP A 83 4.33 26.32 26.30
CA ASP A 83 3.96 27.73 26.39
C ASP A 83 3.48 28.13 27.78
N THR A 84 2.80 27.22 28.49
CA THR A 84 2.41 27.44 29.89
C THR A 84 3.66 27.43 30.80
N TRP A 85 4.60 26.53 30.56
CA TRP A 85 5.85 26.48 31.33
C TRP A 85 6.66 27.77 31.21
N LYS A 86 6.80 28.33 30.01
CA LYS A 86 7.46 29.64 29.81
C LYS A 86 6.85 30.73 30.70
N ARG A 87 5.53 30.71 30.91
CA ARG A 87 4.84 31.65 31.80
C ARG A 87 4.98 31.30 33.29
N ILE A 88 5.15 30.02 33.63
CA ILE A 88 5.46 29.56 34.98
C ILE A 88 6.82 30.10 35.42
N VAL A 89 7.87 29.81 34.65
CA VAL A 89 9.26 30.12 35.03
C VAL A 89 9.55 31.60 35.15
N VAL A 90 8.87 32.46 34.39
CA VAL A 90 8.96 33.92 34.54
C VAL A 90 8.55 34.37 35.96
N LYS A 91 7.63 33.65 36.61
CA LYS A 91 7.13 33.99 37.95
C LYS A 91 7.83 33.24 39.07
N THR A 92 8.21 31.97 38.85
CA THR A 92 8.72 31.08 39.91
C THR A 92 10.25 30.97 39.93
N GLY A 93 10.94 31.44 38.88
CA GLY A 93 12.29 31.00 38.58
C GLY A 93 12.30 29.54 38.07
N GLY A 94 13.29 29.19 37.26
CA GLY A 94 13.44 27.86 36.68
C GLY A 94 14.01 27.89 35.26
N ASP A 95 14.37 26.71 34.73
CA ASP A 95 14.89 26.59 33.37
C ASP A 95 13.74 26.71 32.33
N PRO A 96 13.71 27.75 31.48
CA PRO A 96 12.70 27.89 30.44
C PRO A 96 12.76 26.79 29.36
N ASN A 97 13.88 26.06 29.26
CA ASN A 97 14.08 25.01 28.26
C ASN A 97 13.62 23.63 28.69
N LYS A 98 13.16 23.46 29.94
CA LYS A 98 12.68 22.17 30.48
C LYS A 98 11.67 21.50 29.53
N PHE A 99 10.66 22.25 29.08
CA PHE A 99 9.65 21.78 28.13
C PHE A 99 9.86 22.38 26.73
N ARG A 100 10.94 21.95 26.06
CA ARG A 100 11.26 22.40 24.70
C ARG A 100 10.61 21.51 23.64
N MET A 101 9.98 22.14 22.64
CA MET A 101 9.39 21.43 21.51
C MET A 101 10.45 20.71 20.65
N PRO A 102 10.13 19.52 20.11
CA PRO A 102 11.00 18.78 19.21
C PRO A 102 11.15 19.51 17.86
N ARG A 103 12.23 19.22 17.14
CA ARG A 103 12.47 19.71 15.76
C ARG A 103 12.53 18.60 14.70
N GLY A 104 12.41 17.34 15.13
CA GLY A 104 12.61 16.18 14.29
C GLY A 104 11.32 15.46 13.90
N GLY A 105 11.47 14.18 13.58
CA GLY A 105 10.39 13.33 13.07
C GLY A 105 9.49 12.75 14.16
N ASP A 106 8.67 11.78 13.79
CA ASP A 106 7.66 11.19 14.68
C ASP A 106 8.27 10.58 15.94
N GLN A 107 9.43 9.94 15.82
CA GLN A 107 10.15 9.37 16.97
C GLN A 107 10.65 10.46 17.93
N ASP A 108 11.10 11.61 17.42
CA ASP A 108 11.53 12.73 18.25
C ASP A 108 10.35 13.36 18.99
N ILE A 109 9.17 13.40 18.35
CA ILE A 109 7.92 13.86 18.98
C ILE A 109 7.53 12.92 20.13
N ILE A 110 7.56 11.61 19.90
CA ILE A 110 7.24 10.60 20.93
C ILE A 110 8.21 10.71 22.12
N ALA A 111 9.52 10.68 21.86
CA ALA A 111 10.54 10.77 22.90
C ALA A 111 10.44 12.08 23.70
N THR A 112 10.17 13.20 23.03
CA THR A 112 9.97 14.48 23.71
C THR A 112 8.70 14.48 24.56
N ALA A 113 7.62 13.87 24.08
CA ALA A 113 6.37 13.76 24.82
C ALA A 113 6.50 12.89 26.07
N GLU A 114 7.23 11.79 25.99
CA GLU A 114 7.55 10.95 27.16
C GLU A 114 8.36 11.74 28.19
N SER A 115 9.36 12.51 27.73
CA SER A 115 10.14 13.40 28.58
C SER A 115 9.24 14.46 29.25
N PHE A 116 8.31 15.07 28.51
CA PHE A 116 7.36 16.04 29.05
C PHE A 116 6.48 15.40 30.13
N ALA A 117 5.93 14.21 29.88
CA ALA A 117 5.08 13.51 30.84
C ALA A 117 5.85 13.22 32.15
N ALA A 118 7.08 12.73 32.05
CA ALA A 118 7.93 12.45 33.22
C ALA A 118 8.29 13.74 33.99
N GLN A 119 8.66 14.80 33.29
CA GLN A 119 9.04 16.07 33.91
C GLN A 119 7.86 16.83 34.50
N ALA A 120 6.66 16.68 33.93
CA ALA A 120 5.44 17.34 34.38
C ALA A 120 4.96 16.84 35.74
N GLU A 121 5.26 15.59 36.13
CA GLU A 121 4.88 15.04 37.44
C GLU A 121 5.38 15.93 38.59
N GLY A 122 6.65 16.33 38.54
CA GLY A 122 7.26 17.17 39.59
C GLY A 122 6.74 18.61 39.65
N VAL A 123 6.01 19.08 38.65
CA VAL A 123 5.48 20.45 38.56
C VAL A 123 3.97 20.47 38.28
N LYS A 124 3.29 19.33 38.46
CA LYS A 124 1.88 19.12 38.12
C LYS A 124 0.96 20.18 38.75
N GLY A 125 1.22 20.53 40.01
CA GLY A 125 0.46 21.55 40.73
C GLY A 125 0.51 22.93 40.09
N GLU A 126 1.63 23.32 39.46
CA GLU A 126 1.75 24.61 38.77
C GLU A 126 0.93 24.67 37.48
N PHE A 127 0.83 23.54 36.78
CA PHE A 127 -0.03 23.41 35.59
C PHE A 127 -1.51 23.43 35.98
N ILE A 128 -1.90 22.70 37.02
CA ILE A 128 -3.30 22.68 37.50
C ILE A 128 -3.75 24.08 37.93
N ARG A 129 -2.90 24.83 38.63
CA ARG A 129 -3.16 26.25 38.97
C ARG A 129 -3.40 27.14 37.74
N ARG A 130 -2.97 26.72 36.55
CA ARG A 130 -3.12 27.43 35.27
C ARG A 130 -4.14 26.75 34.35
N ALA A 131 -5.17 26.15 34.96
CA ALA A 131 -6.32 25.55 34.31
C ALA A 131 -6.04 24.26 33.50
N PHE A 132 -4.91 23.59 33.71
CA PHE A 132 -4.78 22.21 33.26
C PHE A 132 -5.67 21.31 34.11
N LYS A 133 -6.32 20.33 33.48
CA LYS A 133 -7.09 19.33 34.23
C LYS A 133 -6.16 18.47 35.09
N PRO A 134 -6.62 17.92 36.22
CA PRO A 134 -5.79 17.06 37.07
C PRO A 134 -5.23 15.80 36.39
N ASP A 135 -5.88 15.32 35.34
CA ASP A 135 -5.57 14.12 34.55
C ASP A 135 -4.78 14.42 33.27
N PHE A 136 -4.31 15.66 33.06
CA PHE A 136 -3.68 16.05 31.78
C PHE A 136 -2.44 15.21 31.41
N ILE A 137 -1.70 14.69 32.40
CA ILE A 137 -0.53 13.82 32.18
C ILE A 137 -0.99 12.45 31.69
N ASP A 138 -2.09 11.92 32.20
CA ASP A 138 -2.67 10.66 31.76
C ASP A 138 -3.25 10.80 30.36
N GLU A 139 -3.96 11.90 30.09
CA GLU A 139 -4.42 12.22 28.74
C GLU A 139 -3.23 12.41 27.75
N LEU A 140 -2.09 12.96 28.20
CA LEU A 140 -0.87 13.05 27.39
C LEU A 140 -0.29 11.66 27.10
N ARG A 141 -0.19 10.78 28.11
CA ARG A 141 0.26 9.39 27.93
C ARG A 141 -0.63 8.62 26.96
N ALA A 142 -1.94 8.81 27.03
CA ALA A 142 -2.88 8.21 26.07
C ALA A 142 -2.64 8.71 24.64
N ALA A 143 -2.38 10.01 24.46
CA ALA A 143 -2.06 10.59 23.15
C ALA A 143 -0.72 10.07 22.59
N ILE A 144 0.29 9.86 23.45
CA ILE A 144 1.58 9.24 23.08
C ILE A 144 1.34 7.83 22.56
N ALA A 145 0.61 7.00 23.31
CA ALA A 145 0.33 5.62 22.95
C ALA A 145 -0.41 5.52 21.60
N LEU A 146 -1.44 6.35 21.41
CA LEU A 146 -2.19 6.40 20.15
C LEU A 146 -1.28 6.77 18.98
N PHE A 147 -0.45 7.81 19.12
CA PHE A 147 0.42 8.23 18.04
C PHE A 147 1.50 7.16 17.73
N ALA A 148 2.14 6.59 18.76
CA ALA A 148 3.13 5.53 18.60
C ALA A 148 2.56 4.28 17.89
N GLN A 149 1.30 3.93 18.19
CA GLN A 149 0.57 2.88 17.49
C GLN A 149 0.44 3.21 16.00
N THR A 150 -0.02 4.42 15.64
CA THR A 150 -0.18 4.80 14.22
C THR A 150 1.15 4.81 13.44
N VAL A 151 2.26 5.14 14.10
CA VAL A 151 3.60 5.09 13.50
C VAL A 151 4.02 3.63 13.22
N THR A 152 3.76 2.73 14.16
CA THR A 152 4.06 1.29 14.01
C THR A 152 3.22 0.67 12.90
N GLU A 153 1.92 0.98 12.86
CA GLU A 153 1.00 0.51 11.82
C GLU A 153 1.43 0.97 10.42
N ALA A 154 1.95 2.20 10.28
CA ALA A 154 2.45 2.71 9.01
C ALA A 154 3.67 1.94 8.48
N GLU A 155 4.60 1.56 9.36
CA GLU A 155 5.76 0.73 9.00
C GLU A 155 5.34 -0.69 8.59
N THR A 156 4.40 -1.29 9.32
CA THR A 156 3.83 -2.60 8.95
C THR A 156 3.12 -2.54 7.60
N ALA A 157 2.27 -1.54 7.36
CA ALA A 157 1.57 -1.35 6.09
C ALA A 157 2.55 -1.14 4.92
N ARG A 158 3.68 -0.46 5.15
CA ARG A 158 4.74 -0.31 4.14
C ARG A 158 5.34 -1.66 3.75
N ARG A 159 5.65 -2.52 4.73
CA ARG A 159 6.17 -3.88 4.49
C ARG A 159 5.14 -4.75 3.75
N GLU A 160 3.88 -4.71 4.18
CA GLU A 160 2.78 -5.43 3.55
C GLU A 160 2.59 -5.02 2.08
N ARG A 161 2.73 -3.73 1.75
CA ARG A 161 2.61 -3.24 0.37
C ARG A 161 3.70 -3.81 -0.53
N VAL A 162 4.93 -3.95 -0.02
CA VAL A 162 6.04 -4.57 -0.76
C VAL A 162 5.76 -6.06 -0.97
N GLY A 163 5.35 -6.78 0.08
CA GLY A 163 5.00 -8.20 -0.01
C GLY A 163 3.81 -8.48 -0.95
N THR A 164 2.77 -7.65 -0.88
CA THR A 164 1.59 -7.76 -1.74
C THR A 164 1.96 -7.56 -3.20
N ASN A 165 2.87 -6.64 -3.53
CA ASN A 165 3.33 -6.48 -4.91
C ASN A 165 4.16 -7.68 -5.40
N ALA A 166 5.03 -8.23 -4.54
CA ALA A 166 5.81 -9.43 -4.87
C ALA A 166 4.92 -10.67 -5.09
N ALA A 167 3.79 -10.77 -4.38
CA ALA A 167 2.83 -11.86 -4.54
C ALA A 167 2.18 -11.92 -5.93
N PHE A 168 2.13 -10.82 -6.69
CA PHE A 168 1.64 -10.83 -8.07
C PHE A 168 2.65 -11.43 -9.07
N ASP A 169 3.94 -11.47 -8.74
CA ASP A 169 4.98 -11.80 -9.72
C ASP A 169 4.85 -13.22 -10.26
N MET A 170 4.60 -14.20 -9.38
CA MET A 170 4.53 -15.60 -9.78
C MET A 170 3.27 -15.88 -10.62
N PRO A 171 2.05 -15.55 -10.18
CA PRO A 171 0.86 -15.90 -10.95
C PRO A 171 0.79 -15.17 -12.30
N VAL A 172 1.30 -13.93 -12.39
CA VAL A 172 1.43 -13.22 -13.67
C VAL A 172 2.39 -13.93 -14.62
N LYS A 173 3.54 -14.39 -14.12
CA LYS A 173 4.49 -15.17 -14.95
C LYS A 173 3.85 -16.46 -15.42
N THR A 174 3.16 -17.19 -14.54
CA THR A 174 2.41 -18.41 -14.88
C THR A 174 1.40 -18.13 -15.99
N CYS A 175 0.56 -17.11 -15.85
CA CYS A 175 -0.39 -16.73 -16.90
C CYS A 175 0.30 -16.43 -18.24
N LYS A 176 1.41 -15.68 -18.23
CA LYS A 176 2.16 -15.36 -19.45
C LYS A 176 2.68 -16.63 -20.14
N THR A 177 3.33 -17.50 -19.38
CA THR A 177 3.87 -18.77 -19.88
C THR A 177 2.77 -19.65 -20.45
N LEU A 178 1.64 -19.80 -19.75
CA LEU A 178 0.52 -20.60 -20.24
C LEU A 178 -0.08 -20.05 -21.53
N ILE A 179 -0.22 -18.72 -21.68
CA ILE A 179 -0.67 -18.10 -22.94
C ILE A 179 0.30 -18.45 -24.08
N GLU A 180 1.61 -18.38 -23.82
CA GLU A 180 2.67 -18.70 -24.79
C GLU A 180 2.66 -20.20 -25.16
N ASP A 181 2.38 -21.09 -24.21
CA ASP A 181 2.32 -22.54 -24.41
C ASP A 181 1.02 -22.99 -25.11
N PHE A 182 -0.10 -22.30 -24.89
CA PHE A 182 -1.36 -22.57 -25.60
C PHE A 182 -1.29 -22.19 -27.08
N ASP A 183 -0.50 -21.16 -27.43
CA ASP A 183 -0.40 -20.63 -28.78
C ASP A 183 -0.06 -21.68 -29.85
N PRO A 184 0.99 -22.51 -29.73
CA PRO A 184 1.28 -23.55 -30.72
C PRO A 184 0.20 -24.63 -30.78
N ILE A 185 -0.43 -25.00 -29.65
CA ILE A 185 -1.46 -26.05 -29.60
C ILE A 185 -2.71 -25.58 -30.36
N VAL A 186 -3.19 -24.36 -30.07
CA VAL A 186 -4.38 -23.79 -30.70
C VAL A 186 -4.13 -23.56 -32.19
N LYS A 187 -2.94 -23.06 -32.57
CA LYS A 187 -2.56 -22.87 -33.97
C LYS A 187 -2.49 -24.18 -34.75
N LEU A 188 -1.98 -25.25 -34.13
CA LEU A 188 -1.89 -26.56 -34.77
C LEU A 188 -3.27 -27.20 -34.95
N HIS A 189 -4.11 -27.19 -33.91
CA HIS A 189 -5.42 -27.82 -33.94
C HIS A 189 -6.38 -27.10 -34.91
N TYR A 190 -6.39 -25.76 -34.91
CA TYR A 190 -7.28 -24.95 -35.74
C TYR A 190 -6.62 -24.43 -37.02
N ARG A 191 -5.53 -25.06 -37.50
CA ARG A 191 -4.76 -24.59 -38.66
C ARG A 191 -5.62 -24.32 -39.91
N ASP A 192 -6.66 -25.13 -40.09
CA ASP A 192 -7.57 -25.09 -41.25
C ASP A 192 -8.87 -24.30 -40.93
N ASN A 193 -8.95 -23.67 -39.75
CA ASN A 193 -10.09 -22.88 -39.29
C ASN A 193 -9.66 -21.41 -38.99
N PRO A 194 -9.57 -20.56 -40.03
CA PRO A 194 -9.08 -19.19 -39.89
C PRO A 194 -9.94 -18.32 -38.97
N ARG A 195 -11.23 -18.65 -38.83
CA ARG A 195 -12.13 -17.93 -37.92
C ARG A 195 -11.72 -18.13 -36.46
N VAL A 196 -11.50 -19.38 -36.04
CA VAL A 196 -11.11 -19.67 -34.65
C VAL A 196 -9.71 -19.14 -34.35
N LEU A 197 -8.80 -19.18 -35.33
CA LEU A 197 -7.47 -18.57 -35.18
C LEU A 197 -7.53 -17.05 -35.01
N ALA A 198 -8.42 -16.34 -35.71
CA ALA A 198 -8.60 -14.91 -35.52
C ALA A 198 -9.11 -14.59 -34.09
N GLU A 199 -10.06 -15.38 -33.58
CA GLU A 199 -10.52 -15.27 -32.19
C GLU A 199 -9.39 -15.54 -31.19
N TRP A 200 -8.55 -16.55 -31.45
CA TRP A 200 -7.37 -16.86 -30.63
C TRP A 200 -6.36 -15.71 -30.60
N LEU A 201 -6.03 -15.11 -31.75
CA LEU A 201 -5.07 -14.00 -31.83
C LEU A 201 -5.54 -12.79 -31.03
N VAL A 202 -6.84 -12.50 -31.03
CA VAL A 202 -7.42 -11.43 -30.20
C VAL A 202 -7.34 -11.79 -28.72
N ALA A 203 -7.59 -13.06 -28.37
CA ALA A 203 -7.58 -13.50 -26.97
C ALA A 203 -6.16 -13.50 -26.36
N SER A 204 -5.18 -14.05 -27.07
CA SER A 204 -3.79 -14.22 -26.61
C SER A 204 -2.95 -12.95 -26.71
N HIS A 205 -3.45 -11.89 -27.37
CA HIS A 205 -2.70 -10.66 -27.54
C HIS A 205 -2.47 -9.92 -26.22
N ILE A 206 -1.21 -9.88 -25.79
CA ILE A 206 -0.74 -9.02 -24.69
C ILE A 206 -0.30 -7.69 -25.30
N GLU A 207 -1.07 -6.62 -25.03
CA GLU A 207 -0.72 -5.28 -25.50
C GLU A 207 0.70 -4.88 -25.08
N ARG A 208 1.47 -4.32 -26.02
CA ARG A 208 2.77 -3.70 -25.72
C ARG A 208 2.53 -2.28 -25.22
N ALA A 209 3.28 -1.87 -24.19
CA ALA A 209 3.27 -0.49 -23.73
C ALA A 209 3.67 0.45 -24.90
N PRO A 210 3.03 1.62 -25.06
CA PRO A 210 3.44 2.59 -26.05
C PRO A 210 4.89 2.98 -25.80
N HIS A 211 5.76 2.79 -26.79
CA HIS A 211 7.11 3.35 -26.75
C HIS A 211 6.97 4.87 -26.77
N SER A 212 7.30 5.55 -25.67
CA SER A 212 7.43 7.00 -25.70
C SER A 212 8.51 7.33 -26.72
N ARG A 213 8.09 7.85 -27.88
CA ARG A 213 8.98 8.40 -28.88
C ARG A 213 9.60 9.63 -28.25
N THR A 214 10.80 9.48 -27.67
CA THR A 214 11.62 10.63 -27.29
C THR A 214 11.82 11.43 -28.57
N GLU A 215 11.14 12.56 -28.68
CA GLU A 215 11.34 13.52 -29.75
C GLU A 215 12.82 13.87 -29.80
N ALA A 216 13.49 13.43 -30.86
CA ALA A 216 14.82 13.89 -31.17
C ALA A 216 14.72 15.40 -31.41
N LYS A 217 15.38 16.20 -30.56
CA LYS A 217 15.53 17.65 -30.78
C LYS A 217 16.02 17.89 -32.22
N PRO A 218 15.46 18.86 -32.95
CA PRO A 218 15.96 19.23 -34.27
C PRO A 218 17.41 19.71 -34.13
N LYS A 219 18.29 19.24 -35.01
CA LYS A 219 19.59 19.87 -35.21
C LYS A 219 19.35 21.18 -35.95
N GLU A 220 19.55 22.30 -35.28
CA GLU A 220 19.72 23.60 -35.94
C GLU A 220 21.02 23.54 -36.77
N SER A 221 20.94 23.92 -38.03
CA SER A 221 22.05 24.12 -38.97
C SER A 221 21.97 25.54 -39.50
#